data_AF-A0A8J2SVU0-F1
#
_entry.id   AF-A0A8J2SVU0-F1
#
_cell.length_a   1.000
_cell.length_b   1.000
_cell.length_c   1.000
_cell.angle_alpha   90.00
_cell.angle_beta   90.00
_cell.angle_gamma   90.00
#
_symmetry.space_group_name_H-M   'P 1'
#
loop_
_entity.id
_entity.type
_entity.pdbx_description
1 polymer ?
#
loop_
_entity_poly.entity_id
_entity_poly.type
_entity_poly.pdbx_seq_one_letter_code
_entity_poly.pdbx_strand_id
1 'polypeptide(L)'
;MPASADELADLEARLLAKQQLQFDALQKRLLGSVAAPTAEEIDQPFAEYARNFYVTAALMLCLVASTVYLAFITAGLYGNVSQVTMLAFMPFVYTTGFGLVFTTLDCEIAGRRAVQLVRGCHIGMMLAAPIVFWRAGEHGDALVMFFSFALDSILYPWLLKTICGLLRTRYEGSLTAQAQFYTSRALKIAGFQLVLSVSAAAQGIDGLDTFPRIWATLTFSTALPQVWMFLIGVFDACGVDHHAAAKLRVSPLQAAALASCGALILSGLAGYVLAEQRDPSEKAARLVMYVMFIAVYLCMLFVGRLLCGARKTISGASPSVKPKPAGGLDVFDIPGA
;
A
#
# COMPACT_ATOMS: atom_id res chain seq x y z
N MET A 1 8.39 -12.74 -44.37
CA MET A 1 9.10 -13.72 -43.52
C MET A 1 8.83 -13.34 -42.08
N PRO A 2 8.21 -14.21 -41.25
CA PRO A 2 7.99 -13.91 -39.85
C PRO A 2 9.35 -13.86 -39.13
N ALA A 3 9.53 -12.88 -38.24
CA ALA A 3 10.71 -12.80 -37.39
C ALA A 3 10.85 -14.09 -36.58
N SER A 4 12.07 -14.59 -36.46
CA SER A 4 12.35 -15.79 -35.65
C SER A 4 12.05 -15.51 -34.17
N ALA A 5 11.70 -16.53 -33.40
CA ALA A 5 11.39 -16.39 -31.97
C ALA A 5 12.54 -15.74 -31.18
N ASP A 6 13.78 -15.96 -31.62
CA ASP A 6 14.98 -15.37 -31.02
C ASP A 6 15.11 -13.87 -31.32
N GLU A 7 14.71 -13.43 -32.52
CA GLU A 7 14.67 -12.00 -32.87
C GLU A 7 13.58 -11.25 -32.10
N LEU A 8 12.45 -11.91 -31.82
CA LEU A 8 11.38 -11.32 -31.02
C LEU A 8 11.79 -11.17 -29.54
N ALA A 9 12.46 -12.18 -28.98
CA ALA A 9 12.97 -12.15 -27.61
C ALA A 9 14.08 -11.08 -27.43
N ASP A 10 14.98 -10.94 -28.41
CA ASP A 10 15.99 -9.87 -28.39
C ASP A 10 15.36 -8.48 -28.53
N LEU A 11 14.31 -8.35 -29.34
CA LEU A 11 13.56 -7.09 -29.47
C LEU A 11 12.86 -6.71 -28.15
N GLU A 12 12.21 -7.68 -27.48
CA GLU A 12 11.56 -7.47 -26.17
C GLU A 12 12.57 -7.09 -25.08
N ALA A 13 13.72 -7.79 -25.02
CA ALA A 13 14.79 -7.47 -24.08
C ALA A 13 15.32 -6.04 -24.29
N ARG A 14 15.53 -5.62 -25.54
CA ARG A 14 15.96 -4.26 -25.87
C ARG A 14 14.90 -3.21 -25.55
N LEU A 15 13.63 -3.55 -25.72
CA LEU A 15 12.52 -2.63 -25.41
C LEU A 15 12.37 -2.43 -23.89
N LEU A 16 12.50 -3.51 -23.12
CA LEU A 16 12.53 -3.47 -21.66
C LEU A 16 13.72 -2.69 -21.12
N ALA A 17 14.92 -2.94 -21.64
CA ALA A 17 16.12 -2.18 -21.28
C ALA A 17 15.95 -0.68 -21.57
N LYS A 18 15.35 -0.33 -22.70
CA LYS A 18 15.08 1.07 -23.08
C LYS A 18 14.02 1.71 -22.19
N GLN A 19 12.97 0.97 -21.81
CA GLN A 19 11.96 1.45 -20.86
C GLN A 19 12.57 1.67 -19.47
N GLN A 20 13.42 0.76 -19.00
CA GLN A 20 14.13 0.89 -17.73
C GLN A 20 15.03 2.13 -17.72
N LEU A 21 15.79 2.35 -18.80
CA LEU A 21 16.66 3.52 -18.96
C LEU A 21 15.87 4.84 -18.99
N GLN A 22 14.72 4.85 -19.67
CA GLN A 22 13.82 6.01 -19.66
C GLN A 22 13.24 6.25 -18.27
N PHE A 23 12.86 5.18 -17.56
CA PHE A 23 12.35 5.26 -16.20
C PHE A 23 13.41 5.79 -15.23
N ASP A 24 14.64 5.32 -15.34
CA ASP A 24 15.77 5.78 -14.53
C ASP A 24 16.17 7.21 -14.86
N ALA A 25 16.13 7.62 -16.13
CA ALA A 25 16.34 9.00 -16.53
C ALA A 25 15.23 9.93 -16.01
N LEU A 26 13.98 9.45 -15.98
CA LEU A 26 12.84 10.16 -15.41
C LEU A 26 12.97 10.25 -13.89
N GLN A 27 13.36 9.15 -13.24
CA GLN A 27 13.63 9.08 -11.80
C GLN A 27 14.80 10.02 -11.45
N LYS A 28 15.86 10.07 -12.25
CA LYS A 28 17.00 10.98 -12.07
C LYS A 28 16.65 12.43 -12.37
N ARG A 29 15.71 12.72 -13.27
CA ARG A 29 15.19 14.09 -13.48
C ARG A 29 14.24 14.52 -12.38
N LEU A 30 13.45 13.60 -11.82
CA LEU A 30 12.52 13.87 -10.72
C LEU A 30 13.23 13.92 -9.35
N LEU A 31 14.28 13.13 -9.15
CA LEU A 31 15.07 13.06 -7.91
C LEU A 31 16.38 13.85 -8.00
N GLY A 32 16.81 14.28 -9.19
CA GLY A 32 18.06 15.02 -9.39
C GLY A 32 18.04 16.47 -8.89
N SER A 33 16.91 16.92 -8.34
CA SER A 33 16.80 18.19 -7.60
C SER A 33 16.75 17.98 -6.09
N VAL A 34 17.31 16.89 -5.56
CA VAL A 34 17.61 16.79 -4.13
C VAL A 34 18.72 17.79 -3.83
N ALA A 35 18.30 19.01 -3.48
CA ALA A 35 19.19 20.02 -2.93
C ALA A 35 19.91 19.40 -1.72
N ALA A 36 21.22 19.64 -1.62
CA ALA A 36 21.96 19.33 -0.41
C ALA A 36 21.23 19.94 0.81
N PRO A 37 21.25 19.29 1.99
CA PRO A 37 20.52 19.77 3.16
C PRO A 37 21.09 21.13 3.56
N THR A 38 20.39 22.19 3.18
CA THR A 38 20.72 23.56 3.52
C THR A 38 19.53 24.19 4.21
N ALA A 39 19.81 24.75 5.40
CA ALA A 39 18.87 25.38 6.33
C ALA A 39 17.90 24.41 7.03
N GLU A 40 17.51 24.77 8.26
CA GLU A 40 16.41 24.14 8.99
C GLU A 40 15.22 23.96 8.04
N GLU A 41 14.84 22.70 7.81
CA GLU A 41 13.69 22.37 7.00
C GLU A 41 12.43 22.74 7.82
N ILE A 42 11.89 23.92 7.56
CA ILE A 42 10.66 24.41 8.18
C ILE A 42 9.49 23.58 7.63
N ASP A 43 8.55 23.22 8.50
CA ASP A 43 7.33 22.48 8.13
C ASP A 43 6.65 23.16 6.93
N GLN A 44 6.42 22.40 5.85
CA GLN A 44 5.87 22.95 4.62
C GLN A 44 4.43 23.43 4.83
N PRO A 45 3.99 24.50 4.14
CA PRO A 45 2.62 24.99 4.28
C PRO A 45 1.62 24.00 3.65
N PHE A 46 0.49 23.79 4.32
CA PHE A 46 -0.58 22.89 3.84
C PHE A 46 -1.04 23.18 2.40
N ALA A 47 -0.95 24.44 1.95
CA ALA A 47 -1.36 24.86 0.61
C ALA A 47 -0.67 24.05 -0.50
N GLU A 48 0.57 23.60 -0.30
CA GLU A 48 1.31 22.78 -1.26
C GLU A 48 0.69 21.39 -1.43
N TYR A 49 0.04 20.88 -0.38
CA TYR A 49 -0.60 19.57 -0.33
C TYR A 49 -2.09 19.60 -0.64
N ALA A 50 -2.70 20.78 -0.73
CA ALA A 50 -4.15 20.94 -0.86
C ALA A 50 -4.70 20.15 -2.06
N ARG A 51 -4.05 20.23 -3.22
CA ARG A 51 -4.47 19.51 -4.43
C ARG A 51 -4.47 17.99 -4.22
N ASN A 52 -3.36 17.44 -3.74
CA ASN A 52 -3.23 16.00 -3.52
C ASN A 52 -4.21 15.51 -2.44
N PHE A 53 -4.41 16.32 -1.40
CA PHE A 53 -5.39 16.07 -0.35
C PHE A 53 -6.82 15.99 -0.91
N TYR A 54 -7.27 16.98 -1.69
CA TYR A 54 -8.63 17.00 -2.23
C TYR A 54 -8.88 15.91 -3.26
N VAL A 55 -7.90 15.58 -4.10
CA VAL A 55 -8.01 14.45 -5.05
C VAL A 55 -8.15 13.13 -4.30
N THR A 56 -7.32 12.90 -3.27
CA THR A 56 -7.41 11.69 -2.45
C THR A 56 -8.73 11.63 -1.67
N ALA A 57 -9.18 12.77 -1.13
CA ALA A 57 -10.45 12.87 -0.43
C ALA A 57 -11.64 12.56 -1.35
N ALA A 58 -11.62 13.07 -2.59
CA ALA A 58 -12.64 12.77 -3.58
C ALA A 58 -12.65 11.27 -3.93
N LEU A 59 -11.48 10.65 -4.12
CA LEU A 59 -11.39 9.20 -4.37
C LEU A 59 -11.95 8.36 -3.22
N MET A 60 -11.58 8.69 -1.97
CA MET A 60 -12.12 8.01 -0.78
C MET A 60 -13.62 8.20 -0.63
N LEU A 61 -14.12 9.40 -0.90
CA LEU A 61 -15.56 9.68 -0.89
C LEU A 61 -16.28 8.89 -1.98
N CYS A 62 -15.72 8.82 -3.19
CA CYS A 62 -16.26 8.01 -4.28
C CYS A 62 -16.32 6.52 -3.91
N LEU A 63 -15.32 5.97 -3.23
CA LEU A 63 -15.36 4.58 -2.74
C LEU A 63 -16.49 4.37 -1.72
N VAL A 64 -16.61 5.25 -0.73
CA VAL A 64 -17.67 5.13 0.28
C VAL A 64 -19.05 5.30 -0.36
N ALA A 65 -19.22 6.32 -1.21
CA ALA A 65 -20.48 6.59 -1.89
C ALA A 65 -20.88 5.46 -2.86
N SER A 66 -19.93 4.90 -3.61
CA SER A 66 -20.20 3.74 -4.47
C SER A 66 -20.57 2.52 -3.63
N THR A 67 -19.91 2.28 -2.50
CA THR A 67 -20.27 1.16 -1.59
C THR A 67 -21.66 1.36 -0.97
N VAL A 68 -22.04 2.58 -0.61
CA VAL A 68 -23.41 2.92 -0.17
C VAL A 68 -24.42 2.71 -1.30
N TYR A 69 -24.10 3.15 -2.52
CA TYR A 69 -24.93 2.91 -3.70
C TYR A 69 -25.14 1.40 -3.95
N LEU A 70 -24.08 0.59 -3.80
CA LEU A 70 -24.16 -0.86 -3.85
C LEU A 70 -25.03 -1.44 -2.74
N ALA A 71 -24.88 -0.92 -1.51
CA ALA A 71 -25.60 -1.38 -0.33
C ALA A 71 -27.11 -1.13 -0.41
N PHE A 72 -27.53 -0.01 -1.01
CA PHE A 72 -28.94 0.41 -0.95
C PHE A 72 -29.67 0.35 -2.29
N ILE A 73 -29.00 0.58 -3.42
CA ILE A 73 -29.67 0.88 -4.71
C ILE A 73 -29.54 -0.26 -5.74
N THR A 74 -28.42 -0.98 -5.80
CA THR A 74 -28.17 -1.97 -6.89
C THR A 74 -28.35 -3.43 -6.47
N ALA A 75 -28.10 -4.35 -7.43
CA ALA A 75 -28.17 -5.80 -7.32
C ALA A 75 -27.11 -6.46 -6.39
N GLY A 76 -26.47 -5.69 -5.51
CA GLY A 76 -25.60 -6.21 -4.46
C GLY A 76 -24.18 -6.60 -4.91
N LEU A 77 -23.52 -7.42 -4.08
CA LEU A 77 -22.09 -7.74 -4.13
C LEU A 77 -21.59 -8.25 -5.49
N TYR A 78 -22.42 -9.01 -6.21
CA TYR A 78 -22.02 -9.72 -7.42
C TYR A 78 -22.23 -8.92 -8.71
N GLY A 79 -22.85 -7.75 -8.65
CA GLY A 79 -23.13 -6.93 -9.84
C GLY A 79 -21.88 -6.30 -10.46
N ASN A 80 -21.97 -5.95 -11.75
CA ASN A 80 -20.85 -5.35 -12.49
C ASN A 80 -20.34 -4.05 -11.86
N VAL A 81 -21.24 -3.23 -11.29
CA VAL A 81 -20.85 -2.01 -10.57
C VAL A 81 -19.98 -2.33 -9.35
N SER A 82 -20.31 -3.41 -8.63
CA SER A 82 -19.55 -3.86 -7.46
C SER A 82 -18.15 -4.29 -7.85
N GLN A 83 -18.04 -5.06 -8.93
CA GLN A 83 -16.75 -5.51 -9.47
C GLN A 83 -15.89 -4.36 -9.97
N VAL A 84 -16.47 -3.36 -10.63
CA VAL A 84 -15.74 -2.12 -11.00
C VAL A 84 -15.27 -1.39 -9.75
N THR A 85 -16.10 -1.29 -8.70
CA THR A 85 -15.69 -0.68 -7.43
C THR A 85 -14.50 -1.40 -6.79
N MET A 86 -14.52 -2.73 -6.79
CA MET A 86 -13.45 -3.57 -6.26
C MET A 86 -12.17 -3.50 -7.10
N LEU A 87 -12.27 -3.45 -8.42
CA LEU A 87 -11.10 -3.36 -9.29
C LEU A 87 -10.48 -1.96 -9.34
N ALA A 88 -11.30 -0.92 -9.50
CA ALA A 88 -10.85 0.40 -9.91
C ALA A 88 -10.74 1.41 -8.76
N PHE A 89 -11.55 1.27 -7.70
CA PHE A 89 -11.57 2.25 -6.62
C PHE A 89 -10.86 1.75 -5.37
N MET A 90 -11.17 0.52 -4.92
CA MET A 90 -10.72 0.05 -3.61
C MET A 90 -9.19 -0.03 -3.46
N PRO A 91 -8.41 -0.65 -4.39
CA PRO A 91 -6.95 -0.73 -4.25
C PRO A 91 -6.28 0.65 -4.32
N PHE A 92 -6.78 1.52 -5.20
CA PHE A 92 -6.27 2.88 -5.37
C PHE A 92 -6.50 3.75 -4.15
N VAL A 93 -7.63 3.58 -3.46
CA VAL A 93 -7.90 4.30 -2.21
C VAL A 93 -6.90 3.92 -1.12
N TYR A 94 -6.54 2.64 -0.98
CA TYR A 94 -5.49 2.24 -0.04
C TYR A 94 -4.14 2.86 -0.40
N THR A 95 -3.73 2.78 -1.67
CA THR A 95 -2.44 3.32 -2.13
C THR A 95 -2.37 4.84 -2.02
N THR A 96 -3.40 5.56 -2.48
CA THR A 96 -3.44 7.04 -2.39
C THR A 96 -3.62 7.52 -0.96
N GLY A 97 -4.35 6.79 -0.12
CA GLY A 97 -4.50 7.09 1.30
C GLY A 97 -3.19 6.98 2.06
N PHE A 98 -2.49 5.84 1.95
CA PHE A 98 -1.17 5.67 2.58
C PHE A 98 -0.13 6.59 1.94
N GLY A 99 -0.16 6.70 0.61
CA GLY A 99 0.69 7.62 -0.15
C GLY A 99 0.58 9.05 0.37
N LEU A 100 -0.63 9.60 0.48
CA LEU A 100 -0.86 10.96 0.99
C LEU A 100 -0.28 11.16 2.39
N VAL A 101 -0.41 10.18 3.28
CA VAL A 101 0.14 10.26 4.64
C VAL A 101 1.66 10.34 4.64
N PHE A 102 2.34 9.57 3.79
CA PHE A 102 3.80 9.58 3.69
C PHE A 102 4.34 10.73 2.83
N THR A 103 3.61 11.18 1.82
CA THR A 103 3.91 12.37 1.01
C THR A 103 3.83 13.66 1.82
N THR A 104 3.07 13.67 2.91
CA THR A 104 2.92 14.84 3.80
C THR A 104 3.81 14.73 5.04
N LEU A 105 4.91 13.95 4.97
CA LEU A 105 5.81 13.74 6.10
C LEU A 105 6.47 15.05 6.57
N ASP A 106 6.73 15.96 5.65
CA ASP A 106 7.28 17.31 5.84
C ASP A 106 6.24 18.39 6.18
N CYS A 107 4.95 18.03 6.34
CA CYS A 107 3.88 18.93 6.78
C CYS A 107 3.01 18.27 7.87
N GLU A 108 3.18 18.66 9.13
CA GLU A 108 2.49 18.01 10.26
C GLU A 108 0.96 18.13 10.15
N ILE A 109 0.47 19.32 9.77
CA ILE A 109 -0.96 19.59 9.62
C ILE A 109 -1.56 18.72 8.51
N ALA A 110 -0.91 18.66 7.34
CA ALA A 110 -1.37 17.86 6.22
C ALA A 110 -1.38 16.36 6.59
N GLY A 111 -0.32 15.88 7.24
CA GLY A 111 -0.23 14.48 7.69
C GLY A 111 -1.34 14.11 8.68
N ARG A 112 -1.65 14.97 9.66
CA ARG A 112 -2.77 14.73 10.59
C ARG A 112 -4.11 14.65 9.86
N ARG A 113 -4.37 15.55 8.90
CA ARG A 113 -5.60 15.54 8.10
C ARG A 113 -5.68 14.30 7.20
N ALA A 114 -4.57 13.88 6.60
CA ALA A 114 -4.50 12.67 5.79
C ALA A 114 -4.85 11.42 6.62
N VAL A 115 -4.33 11.30 7.84
CA VAL A 115 -4.68 10.21 8.77
C VAL A 115 -6.16 10.24 9.16
N GLN A 116 -6.73 11.43 9.41
CA GLN A 116 -8.16 11.58 9.70
C GLN A 116 -9.03 11.20 8.50
N LEU A 117 -8.59 11.52 7.28
CA LEU A 117 -9.27 11.16 6.04
C LEU A 117 -9.31 9.63 5.87
N VAL A 118 -8.17 8.95 6.06
CA VAL A 118 -8.09 7.48 6.07
C VAL A 118 -9.04 6.89 7.11
N ARG A 119 -9.05 7.44 8.33
CA ARG A 119 -9.99 7.01 9.39
C ARG A 119 -11.45 7.16 8.96
N GLY A 120 -11.81 8.32 8.42
CA GLY A 120 -13.17 8.61 7.96
C GLY A 120 -13.63 7.64 6.86
N CYS A 121 -12.75 7.31 5.92
CA CYS A 121 -13.02 6.32 4.88
C CYS A 121 -13.34 4.94 5.49
N HIS A 122 -12.51 4.45 6.42
CA HIS A 122 -12.75 3.14 7.06
C HIS A 122 -14.03 3.13 7.91
N ILE A 123 -14.39 4.23 8.59
CA ILE A 123 -15.69 4.35 9.28
C ILE A 123 -16.85 4.26 8.29
N GLY A 124 -16.75 4.93 7.13
CA GLY A 124 -17.74 4.81 6.07
C GLY A 124 -17.89 3.38 5.56
N MET A 125 -16.77 2.70 5.33
CA MET A 125 -16.74 1.30 4.87
C MET A 125 -17.25 0.32 5.93
N MET A 126 -16.98 0.56 7.21
CA MET A 126 -17.50 -0.23 8.34
C MET A 126 -19.03 -0.29 8.34
N LEU A 127 -19.71 0.77 7.88
CA LEU A 127 -21.17 0.78 7.79
C LEU A 127 -21.66 0.22 6.46
N ALA A 128 -21.04 0.64 5.35
CA ALA A 128 -21.55 0.34 4.01
C ALA A 128 -21.24 -1.10 3.57
N ALA A 129 -20.00 -1.57 3.75
CA ALA A 129 -19.57 -2.88 3.23
C ALA A 129 -20.37 -4.04 3.85
N PRO A 130 -20.59 -4.13 5.18
CA PRO A 130 -21.36 -5.22 5.76
C PRO A 130 -22.77 -5.33 5.20
N ILE A 131 -23.41 -4.21 4.89
CA ILE A 131 -24.77 -4.21 4.30
C ILE A 131 -24.74 -4.81 2.89
N VAL A 132 -23.72 -4.51 2.08
CA VAL A 132 -23.54 -5.11 0.75
C VAL A 132 -23.48 -6.64 0.84
N PHE A 133 -22.65 -7.17 1.74
CA PHE A 133 -22.50 -8.60 1.97
C PHE A 133 -23.76 -9.24 2.56
N TRP A 134 -24.39 -8.55 3.52
CA TRP A 134 -25.61 -9.04 4.17
C TRP A 134 -26.75 -9.22 3.16
N ARG A 135 -26.92 -8.25 2.25
CA ARG A 135 -27.94 -8.33 1.19
C ARG A 135 -27.65 -9.42 0.15
N ALA A 136 -26.38 -9.80 -0.02
CA ALA A 136 -25.98 -10.91 -0.88
C ALA A 136 -26.18 -12.29 -0.22
N GLY A 137 -26.65 -12.36 1.03
CA GLY A 137 -26.80 -13.61 1.80
C GLY A 137 -25.52 -14.07 2.48
N GLU A 138 -24.43 -13.31 2.36
CA GLU A 138 -23.11 -13.64 2.90
C GLU A 138 -22.96 -13.13 4.33
N HIS A 139 -23.80 -13.63 5.25
CA HIS A 139 -23.88 -13.13 6.62
C HIS A 139 -22.57 -13.26 7.40
N GLY A 140 -21.81 -14.34 7.17
CA GLY A 140 -20.49 -14.53 7.78
C GLY A 140 -19.49 -13.46 7.32
N ASP A 141 -19.42 -13.22 6.02
CA ASP A 141 -18.56 -12.20 5.43
C ASP A 141 -18.97 -10.79 5.84
N ALA A 142 -20.26 -10.53 5.99
CA ALA A 142 -20.75 -9.24 6.49
C ALA A 142 -20.21 -8.93 7.89
N LEU A 143 -20.19 -9.92 8.79
CA LEU A 143 -19.61 -9.77 10.12
C LEU A 143 -18.10 -9.55 10.05
N VAL A 144 -17.38 -10.35 9.23
CA VAL A 144 -15.94 -10.20 9.03
C VAL A 144 -15.61 -8.79 8.54
N MET A 145 -16.35 -8.26 7.56
CA MET A 145 -16.16 -6.91 7.03
C MET A 145 -16.43 -5.84 8.11
N PHE A 146 -17.49 -6.00 8.92
CA PHE A 146 -17.81 -5.05 9.99
C PHE A 146 -16.67 -4.95 10.99
N PHE A 147 -16.21 -6.10 11.51
CA PHE A 147 -15.13 -6.15 12.48
C PHE A 147 -13.80 -5.69 11.87
N SER A 148 -13.52 -6.05 10.62
CA SER A 148 -12.26 -5.68 9.97
C SER A 148 -12.16 -4.17 9.77
N PHE A 149 -13.19 -3.54 9.18
CA PHE A 149 -13.20 -2.08 9.01
C PHE A 149 -13.29 -1.32 10.35
N ALA A 150 -13.97 -1.87 11.36
CA ALA A 150 -13.98 -1.30 12.71
C ALA A 150 -12.57 -1.28 13.32
N LEU A 151 -11.86 -2.41 13.27
CA LEU A 151 -10.47 -2.50 13.72
C LEU A 151 -9.57 -1.56 12.91
N ASP A 152 -9.70 -1.55 11.60
CA ASP A 152 -8.92 -0.73 10.69
C ASP A 152 -9.07 0.77 10.98
N SER A 153 -10.28 1.21 11.34
CA SER A 153 -10.58 2.60 11.73
C SER A 153 -9.86 3.05 13.02
N ILE A 154 -9.32 2.12 13.79
CA ILE A 154 -8.57 2.36 15.03
C ILE A 154 -7.07 2.11 14.80
N LEU A 155 -6.74 0.94 14.24
CA LEU A 155 -5.37 0.45 14.12
C LEU A 155 -4.58 1.20 13.05
N TYR A 156 -5.11 1.42 11.84
CA TYR A 156 -4.37 2.16 10.80
C TYR A 156 -4.05 3.59 11.22
N PRO A 157 -5.00 4.39 11.74
CA PRO A 157 -4.69 5.76 12.17
C PRO A 157 -3.62 5.81 13.27
N TRP A 158 -3.68 4.88 14.22
CA TRP A 158 -2.66 4.76 15.27
C TRP A 158 -1.29 4.39 14.67
N LEU A 159 -1.26 3.39 13.79
CA LEU A 159 -0.04 2.90 13.15
C LEU A 159 0.62 3.99 12.32
N LEU A 160 -0.13 4.60 11.40
CA LEU A 160 0.33 5.66 10.51
C LEU A 160 0.85 6.87 11.28
N LYS A 161 0.12 7.33 12.31
CA LYS A 161 0.58 8.42 13.19
C LYS A 161 1.91 8.07 13.87
N THR A 162 2.06 6.83 14.33
CA THR A 162 3.26 6.36 15.01
C THR A 162 4.45 6.27 14.05
N ILE A 163 4.25 5.68 12.87
CA ILE A 163 5.28 5.60 11.82
C ILE A 163 5.73 7.01 11.44
N CYS A 164 4.82 7.92 11.08
CA CYS A 164 5.19 9.28 10.68
C CYS A 164 5.89 10.06 11.81
N GLY A 165 5.48 9.87 13.07
CA GLY A 165 6.17 10.47 14.21
C GLY A 165 7.63 10.02 14.33
N LEU A 166 7.87 8.72 14.21
CA LEU A 166 9.24 8.16 14.24
C LEU A 166 10.07 8.60 13.03
N LEU A 167 9.47 8.60 11.83
CA LEU A 167 10.14 9.05 10.61
C LEU A 167 10.53 10.52 10.69
N ARG A 168 9.66 11.39 11.23
CA ARG A 168 9.98 12.82 11.42
C ARG A 168 11.19 13.03 12.31
N THR A 169 11.27 12.31 13.42
CA THR A 169 12.44 12.38 14.31
C THR A 169 13.69 11.81 13.64
N ARG A 170 13.57 10.72 12.88
CA ARG A 170 14.71 10.04 12.27
C ARG A 170 15.31 10.81 11.10
N TYR A 171 14.46 11.40 10.27
CA TYR A 171 14.84 12.07 9.03
C TYR A 171 14.78 13.60 9.14
N GLU A 172 14.95 14.13 10.36
CA GLU A 172 15.03 15.57 10.60
C GLU A 172 16.09 16.21 9.68
N GLY A 173 15.68 17.24 8.92
CA GLY A 173 16.51 17.89 7.91
C GLY A 173 16.58 17.19 6.55
N SER A 174 15.74 16.18 6.31
CA SER A 174 15.62 15.47 5.03
C SER A 174 14.18 14.96 4.75
N LEU A 175 13.18 15.58 5.36
CA LEU A 175 11.78 15.15 5.31
C LEU A 175 11.18 15.28 3.91
N THR A 176 11.48 16.36 3.19
CA THR A 176 11.00 16.59 1.82
C THR A 176 11.54 15.51 0.88
N ALA A 177 12.84 15.20 0.99
CA ALA A 177 13.47 14.14 0.18
C ALA A 177 12.81 12.78 0.45
N GLN A 178 12.51 12.47 1.72
CA GLN A 178 11.80 11.25 2.05
C GLN A 178 10.34 11.23 1.57
N ALA A 179 9.63 12.35 1.72
CA ALA A 179 8.26 12.49 1.21
C ALA A 179 8.22 12.22 -0.31
N GLN A 180 9.18 12.75 -1.07
CA GLN A 180 9.30 12.49 -2.51
C GLN A 180 9.60 11.02 -2.82
N PHE A 181 10.50 10.38 -2.06
CA PHE A 181 10.80 8.97 -2.21
C PHE A 181 9.56 8.09 -1.99
N TYR A 182 8.80 8.32 -0.92
CA TYR A 182 7.56 7.59 -0.65
C TYR A 182 6.48 7.86 -1.70
N THR A 183 6.40 9.10 -2.19
CA THR A 183 5.49 9.46 -3.29
C THR A 183 5.80 8.66 -4.56
N SER A 184 7.08 8.57 -4.94
CA SER A 184 7.52 7.78 -6.10
C SER A 184 7.14 6.31 -5.94
N ARG A 185 7.31 5.74 -4.74
CA ARG A 185 6.94 4.34 -4.46
C ARG A 185 5.42 4.13 -4.53
N ALA A 186 4.62 5.03 -3.95
CA ALA A 186 3.16 4.97 -4.04
C ALA A 186 2.68 5.04 -5.50
N LEU A 187 3.29 5.90 -6.33
CA LEU A 187 2.97 6.00 -7.75
C LEU A 187 3.32 4.71 -8.52
N LYS A 188 4.45 4.06 -8.21
CA LYS A 188 4.80 2.76 -8.79
C LYS A 188 3.76 1.69 -8.45
N ILE A 189 3.30 1.63 -7.20
CA ILE A 189 2.24 0.71 -6.76
C ILE A 189 0.93 1.03 -7.47
N ALA A 190 0.52 2.29 -7.54
CA ALA A 190 -0.70 2.70 -8.22
C ALA A 190 -0.66 2.40 -9.73
N GLY A 191 0.48 2.62 -10.39
CA GLY A 191 0.68 2.27 -11.80
C GLY A 191 0.54 0.76 -12.03
N PHE A 192 1.11 -0.06 -11.15
CA PHE A 192 0.96 -1.51 -11.23
C PHE A 192 -0.48 -1.97 -10.96
N GLN A 193 -1.16 -1.38 -9.97
CA GLN A 193 -2.58 -1.63 -9.70
C GLN A 193 -3.45 -1.27 -10.92
N LEU A 194 -3.14 -0.18 -11.63
CA LEU A 194 -3.85 0.19 -12.86
C LEU A 194 -3.74 -0.90 -13.94
N VAL A 195 -2.53 -1.42 -14.14
CA VAL A 195 -2.31 -2.52 -15.10
C VAL A 195 -3.10 -3.75 -14.69
N LEU A 196 -3.13 -4.10 -13.41
CA LEU A 196 -3.93 -5.23 -12.91
C LEU A 196 -5.44 -5.02 -13.11
N SER A 197 -5.95 -3.83 -12.81
CA SER A 197 -7.36 -3.49 -12.99
C SER A 197 -7.77 -3.55 -14.46
N VAL A 198 -6.93 -3.02 -15.36
CA VAL A 198 -7.17 -3.07 -16.81
C VAL A 198 -7.09 -4.49 -17.34
N SER A 199 -6.08 -5.27 -16.91
CA SER A 199 -5.95 -6.69 -17.29
C SER A 199 -7.17 -7.49 -16.86
N ALA A 200 -7.60 -7.36 -15.60
CA ALA A 200 -8.78 -8.06 -15.10
C ALA A 200 -10.07 -7.62 -15.82
N ALA A 201 -10.24 -6.31 -16.09
CA ALA A 201 -11.39 -5.82 -16.85
C ALA A 201 -11.40 -6.30 -18.31
N ALA A 202 -10.23 -6.43 -18.95
CA ALA A 202 -10.11 -6.95 -20.31
C ALA A 202 -10.50 -8.44 -20.42
N GLN A 203 -10.44 -9.18 -19.31
CA GLN A 203 -10.92 -10.57 -19.23
C GLN A 203 -12.44 -10.68 -19.04
N GLY A 204 -13.14 -9.53 -18.92
CA GLY A 204 -14.59 -9.45 -18.79
C GLY A 204 -15.06 -9.14 -17.37
N ILE A 205 -16.21 -8.48 -17.28
CA ILE A 205 -16.95 -8.24 -16.03
C ILE A 205 -18.37 -8.76 -16.28
N ASP A 206 -18.63 -10.00 -15.85
CA ASP A 206 -19.87 -10.73 -16.12
C ASP A 206 -20.46 -11.29 -14.81
N GLY A 207 -20.74 -10.40 -13.87
CA GLY A 207 -21.49 -10.75 -12.67
C GLY A 207 -20.85 -11.89 -11.85
N LEU A 208 -21.63 -12.93 -11.58
CA LEU A 208 -21.24 -14.04 -10.72
C LEU A 208 -20.01 -14.81 -11.25
N ASP A 209 -19.91 -14.99 -12.57
CA ASP A 209 -18.90 -15.87 -13.16
C ASP A 209 -17.48 -15.28 -13.06
N THR A 210 -17.38 -13.95 -13.12
CA THR A 210 -16.09 -13.25 -12.99
C THR A 210 -15.76 -12.85 -11.57
N PHE A 211 -16.70 -12.93 -10.63
CA PHE A 211 -16.51 -12.47 -9.25
C PHE A 211 -15.29 -13.10 -8.54
N PRO A 212 -15.03 -14.42 -8.59
CA PRO A 212 -13.86 -15.01 -7.95
C PRO A 212 -12.54 -14.42 -8.46
N ARG A 213 -12.46 -14.15 -9.77
CA ARG A 213 -11.30 -13.50 -10.41
C ARG A 213 -11.11 -12.09 -9.88
N ILE A 214 -12.17 -11.28 -9.91
CA ILE A 214 -12.15 -9.90 -9.43
C ILE A 214 -11.74 -9.83 -7.97
N TRP A 215 -12.28 -10.72 -7.15
CA TRP A 215 -11.98 -10.82 -5.73
C TRP A 215 -10.51 -11.19 -5.46
N ALA A 216 -9.96 -12.11 -6.25
CA ALA A 216 -8.56 -12.51 -6.17
C ALA A 216 -7.61 -11.38 -6.62
N THR A 217 -7.96 -10.66 -7.69
CA THR A 217 -7.22 -9.46 -8.15
C THR A 217 -7.26 -8.34 -7.12
N LEU A 218 -8.42 -8.08 -6.50
CA LEU A 218 -8.55 -7.12 -5.40
C LEU A 218 -7.64 -7.48 -4.23
N THR A 219 -7.61 -8.75 -3.85
CA THR A 219 -6.79 -9.26 -2.74
C THR A 219 -5.31 -9.00 -2.99
N PHE A 220 -4.81 -9.34 -4.18
CA PHE A 220 -3.42 -9.03 -4.54
C PHE A 220 -3.16 -7.52 -4.53
N SER A 221 -4.03 -6.75 -5.19
CA SER A 221 -3.86 -5.31 -5.38
C SER A 221 -3.85 -4.55 -4.05
N THR A 222 -4.67 -4.97 -3.07
CA THR A 222 -4.73 -4.34 -1.74
C THR A 222 -3.59 -4.77 -0.82
N ALA A 223 -3.05 -5.98 -0.97
CA ALA A 223 -1.88 -6.42 -0.21
C ALA A 223 -0.64 -5.55 -0.50
N LEU A 224 -0.44 -5.09 -1.73
CA LEU A 224 0.73 -4.29 -2.14
C LEU A 224 0.94 -3.01 -1.30
N PRO A 225 -0.02 -2.06 -1.22
CA PRO A 225 0.16 -0.86 -0.43
C PRO A 225 0.25 -1.14 1.08
N GLN A 226 -0.42 -2.20 1.57
CA GLN A 226 -0.36 -2.58 2.98
C GLN A 226 1.01 -3.10 3.38
N VAL A 227 1.57 -4.05 2.61
CA VAL A 227 2.93 -4.55 2.80
C VAL A 227 3.93 -3.39 2.75
N TRP A 228 3.81 -2.53 1.74
CA TRP A 228 4.70 -1.38 1.61
C TRP A 228 4.69 -0.50 2.87
N MET A 229 3.51 -0.14 3.37
CA MET A 229 3.37 0.61 4.62
C MET A 229 3.97 -0.13 5.82
N PHE A 230 3.77 -1.44 5.96
CA PHE A 230 4.37 -2.21 7.06
C PHE A 230 5.89 -2.27 6.95
N LEU A 231 6.45 -2.41 5.75
CA LEU A 231 7.89 -2.41 5.52
C LEU A 231 8.54 -1.05 5.84
N ILE A 232 7.86 0.07 5.55
CA ILE A 232 8.28 1.40 6.05
C ILE A 232 8.34 1.39 7.58
N GLY A 233 7.32 0.81 8.23
CA GLY A 233 7.30 0.66 9.70
C GLY A 233 8.49 -0.13 10.23
N VAL A 234 8.84 -1.25 9.59
CA VAL A 234 9.94 -2.13 10.01
C VAL A 234 11.31 -1.52 9.72
N PHE A 235 11.58 -1.15 8.48
CA PHE A 235 12.92 -0.76 8.06
C PHE A 235 13.19 0.73 8.34
N ASP A 236 12.29 1.61 7.92
CA ASP A 236 12.56 3.06 7.97
C ASP A 236 12.27 3.62 9.37
N ALA A 237 11.08 3.33 9.93
CA ALA A 237 10.70 3.85 11.24
C ALA A 237 11.42 3.15 12.39
N CYS A 238 11.50 1.82 12.40
CA CYS A 238 12.19 1.08 13.46
C CYS A 238 13.70 0.91 13.23
N GLY A 239 14.21 1.21 12.03
CA GLY A 239 15.64 1.13 11.73
C GLY A 239 16.21 -0.27 11.70
N VAL A 240 15.40 -1.27 11.36
CA VAL A 240 15.90 -2.64 11.19
C VAL A 240 16.91 -2.64 10.04
N ASP A 241 18.09 -3.17 10.27
CA ASP A 241 19.15 -3.24 9.26
C ASP A 241 18.77 -4.24 8.15
N HIS A 242 18.71 -3.77 6.90
CA HIS A 242 18.39 -4.58 5.72
C HIS A 242 19.37 -5.74 5.52
N HIS A 243 20.66 -5.51 5.73
CA HIS A 243 21.70 -6.51 5.55
C HIS A 243 21.67 -7.57 6.65
N ALA A 244 21.39 -7.14 7.88
CA ALA A 244 21.16 -8.06 9.00
C ALA A 244 19.89 -8.91 8.74
N ALA A 245 18.81 -8.29 8.27
CA ALA A 245 17.56 -8.99 7.91
C ALA A 245 17.78 -10.02 6.80
N ALA A 246 18.51 -9.68 5.74
CA ALA A 246 18.84 -10.60 4.65
C ALA A 246 19.67 -11.81 5.13
N LYS A 247 20.48 -11.63 6.18
CA LYS A 247 21.28 -12.70 6.80
C LYS A 247 20.57 -13.38 7.97
N LEU A 248 19.28 -13.10 8.20
CA LEU A 248 18.48 -13.59 9.33
C LEU A 248 19.10 -13.28 10.71
N ARG A 249 19.92 -12.23 10.80
CA ARG A 249 20.55 -11.74 12.03
C ARG A 249 19.68 -10.68 12.70
N VAL A 250 18.40 -11.01 12.88
CA VAL A 250 17.39 -10.10 13.45
C VAL A 250 16.84 -10.66 14.75
N SER A 251 16.28 -9.79 15.59
CA SER A 251 15.62 -10.25 16.82
C SER A 251 14.38 -11.10 16.49
N PRO A 252 13.91 -11.96 17.41
CA PRO A 252 12.70 -12.76 17.18
C PRO A 252 11.46 -11.92 16.81
N LEU A 253 11.32 -10.72 17.39
CA LEU A 253 10.22 -9.82 17.07
C LEU A 253 10.35 -9.21 15.66
N GLN A 254 11.57 -8.85 15.24
CA GLN A 254 11.84 -8.39 13.88
C GLN A 254 11.60 -9.51 12.86
N ALA A 255 12.04 -10.73 13.17
CA ALA A 255 11.77 -11.91 12.34
C ALA A 255 10.27 -12.17 12.20
N ALA A 256 9.51 -12.11 13.30
CA ALA A 256 8.06 -12.29 13.27
C ALA A 256 7.35 -11.22 12.42
N ALA A 257 7.77 -9.94 12.51
CA ALA A 257 7.23 -8.87 11.69
C ALA A 257 7.55 -9.04 10.19
N LEU A 258 8.77 -9.46 9.86
CA LEU A 258 9.16 -9.76 8.47
C LEU A 258 8.41 -10.98 7.93
N ALA A 259 8.28 -12.03 8.74
CA ALA A 259 7.53 -13.23 8.37
C ALA A 259 6.05 -12.93 8.14
N SER A 260 5.42 -12.09 8.95
CA SER A 260 4.03 -11.66 8.72
C SER A 260 3.90 -10.82 7.45
N CYS A 261 4.85 -9.93 7.17
CA CYS A 261 4.87 -9.18 5.90
C CYS A 261 5.04 -10.13 4.70
N GLY A 262 5.92 -11.13 4.82
CA GLY A 262 6.08 -12.18 3.81
C GLY A 262 4.80 -13.00 3.59
N ALA A 263 4.12 -13.39 4.67
CA ALA A 263 2.82 -14.08 4.59
C ALA A 263 1.77 -13.22 3.89
N LEU A 264 1.74 -11.91 4.16
CA LEU A 264 0.83 -10.98 3.49
C LEU A 264 1.13 -10.89 1.99
N ILE A 265 2.39 -10.75 1.59
CA ILE A 265 2.80 -10.77 0.17
C ILE A 265 2.40 -12.08 -0.49
N LEU A 266 2.69 -13.22 0.15
CA LEU A 266 2.40 -14.54 -0.40
C LEU A 266 0.89 -14.78 -0.54
N SER A 267 0.08 -14.30 0.40
CA SER A 267 -1.39 -14.33 0.26
C SER A 267 -1.85 -13.48 -0.93
N GLY A 268 -1.30 -12.28 -1.11
CA GLY A 268 -1.61 -11.46 -2.27
C GLY A 268 -1.20 -12.16 -3.58
N LEU A 269 0.01 -12.72 -3.63
CA LEU A 269 0.53 -13.42 -4.81
C LEU A 269 -0.31 -14.67 -5.14
N ALA A 270 -0.78 -15.41 -4.13
CA ALA A 270 -1.72 -16.50 -4.34
C ALA A 270 -3.03 -16.00 -5.00
N GLY A 271 -3.48 -14.79 -4.64
CA GLY A 271 -4.61 -14.12 -5.27
C GLY A 271 -4.35 -13.79 -6.74
N TYR A 272 -3.14 -13.31 -7.07
CA TYR A 272 -2.74 -13.09 -8.46
C TYR A 272 -2.75 -14.39 -9.28
N VAL A 273 -2.08 -15.45 -8.76
CA VAL A 273 -2.03 -16.76 -9.44
C VAL A 273 -3.43 -17.33 -9.65
N LEU A 274 -4.32 -17.19 -8.66
CA LEU A 274 -5.71 -17.61 -8.78
C LEU A 274 -6.45 -16.77 -9.83
N ALA A 275 -6.25 -15.46 -9.85
CA ALA A 275 -6.89 -14.56 -10.81
C ALA A 275 -6.49 -14.83 -12.26
N GLU A 276 -5.34 -15.43 -12.53
CA GLU A 276 -4.90 -15.79 -13.89
C GLU A 276 -5.39 -17.19 -14.33
N GLN A 277 -6.08 -17.93 -13.47
CA GLN A 277 -6.67 -19.22 -13.86
C GLN A 277 -7.86 -19.01 -14.79
N ARG A 278 -8.07 -19.94 -15.73
CA ARG A 278 -9.23 -19.91 -16.63
C ARG A 278 -10.55 -19.87 -15.86
N ASP A 279 -10.68 -20.73 -14.85
CA ASP A 279 -11.88 -20.91 -14.03
C ASP A 279 -11.52 -20.84 -12.53
N PRO A 280 -11.34 -19.63 -11.96
CA PRO A 280 -10.91 -19.48 -10.58
C PRO A 280 -11.98 -19.96 -9.59
N SER A 281 -11.55 -20.77 -8.62
CA SER A 281 -12.45 -21.25 -7.57
C SER A 281 -12.84 -20.14 -6.60
N GLU A 282 -14.15 -19.93 -6.42
CA GLU A 282 -14.70 -18.99 -5.43
C GLU A 282 -14.20 -19.28 -4.01
N LYS A 283 -14.19 -20.56 -3.61
CA LYS A 283 -13.71 -20.98 -2.29
C LYS A 283 -12.23 -20.63 -2.09
N ALA A 284 -11.42 -20.80 -3.13
CA ALA A 284 -10.01 -20.41 -3.09
C ALA A 284 -9.86 -18.89 -2.99
N ALA A 285 -10.67 -18.12 -3.72
CA ALA A 285 -10.61 -16.65 -3.69
C ALA A 285 -10.96 -16.11 -2.30
N ARG A 286 -12.03 -16.65 -1.67
CA ARG A 286 -12.40 -16.31 -0.29
C ARG A 286 -11.32 -16.71 0.70
N LEU A 287 -10.77 -17.92 0.58
CA LEU A 287 -9.70 -18.41 1.46
C LEU A 287 -8.46 -17.50 1.40
N VAL A 288 -8.02 -17.15 0.20
CA VAL A 288 -6.86 -16.26 0.00
C VAL A 288 -7.09 -14.90 0.67
N MET A 289 -8.30 -14.35 0.57
CA MET A 289 -8.65 -13.11 1.26
C MET A 289 -8.63 -13.24 2.79
N TYR A 290 -9.17 -14.32 3.36
CA TYR A 290 -9.10 -14.50 4.82
C TYR A 290 -7.67 -14.66 5.31
N VAL A 291 -6.82 -15.39 4.56
CA VAL A 291 -5.39 -15.49 4.87
C VAL A 291 -4.73 -14.12 4.81
N MET A 292 -5.09 -13.29 3.82
CA MET A 292 -4.63 -11.90 3.75
C MET A 292 -5.06 -11.11 5.00
N PHE A 293 -6.34 -11.15 5.41
CA PHE A 293 -6.80 -10.45 6.62
C PHE A 293 -6.05 -10.90 7.87
N ILE A 294 -5.87 -12.20 8.05
CA ILE A 294 -5.09 -12.74 9.18
C ILE A 294 -3.65 -12.20 9.12
N ALA A 295 -3.02 -12.22 7.96
CA ALA A 295 -1.65 -11.71 7.78
C ALA A 295 -1.56 -10.20 8.07
N VAL A 296 -2.55 -9.39 7.67
CA VAL A 296 -2.65 -7.96 8.01
C VAL A 296 -2.67 -7.76 9.52
N TYR A 297 -3.50 -8.51 10.26
CA TYR A 297 -3.59 -8.35 11.70
C TYR A 297 -2.36 -8.87 12.45
N LEU A 298 -1.69 -9.91 11.92
CA LEU A 298 -0.37 -10.32 12.41
C LEU A 298 0.69 -9.23 12.17
N CYS A 299 0.70 -8.60 10.99
CA CYS A 299 1.55 -7.44 10.72
C CYS A 299 1.27 -6.30 11.69
N MET A 300 0.00 -5.92 11.89
CA MET A 300 -0.40 -4.89 12.86
C MET A 300 0.12 -5.20 14.26
N LEU A 301 0.03 -6.45 14.70
CA LEU A 301 0.51 -6.88 16.00
C LEU A 301 2.04 -6.78 16.13
N PHE A 302 2.79 -7.39 15.21
CA PHE A 302 4.25 -7.48 15.32
C PHE A 302 4.94 -6.15 14.97
N VAL A 303 4.55 -5.51 13.87
CA VAL A 303 5.06 -4.18 13.48
C VAL A 303 4.64 -3.14 14.52
N GLY A 304 3.40 -3.19 15.00
CA GLY A 304 2.94 -2.32 16.08
C GLY A 304 3.78 -2.45 17.35
N ARG A 305 4.15 -3.68 17.73
CA ARG A 305 5.06 -3.90 18.87
C ARG A 305 6.48 -3.36 18.64
N LEU A 306 7.02 -3.52 17.43
CA LEU A 306 8.32 -2.91 17.08
C LEU A 306 8.27 -1.39 17.21
N LEU A 307 7.23 -0.75 16.68
CA LEU A 307 7.04 0.70 16.74
C LEU A 307 6.91 1.20 18.19
N CYS A 308 6.19 0.46 19.04
CA CYS A 308 6.12 0.76 20.47
C CYS A 308 7.49 0.70 21.15
N GLY A 309 8.33 -0.28 20.80
CA GLY A 309 9.71 -0.39 21.29
C GLY A 309 10.60 0.76 20.82
N ALA A 310 10.53 1.11 19.53
CA ALA A 310 11.27 2.23 18.95
C ALA A 310 10.87 3.56 19.63
N ARG A 311 9.57 3.80 19.82
CA ARG A 311 9.05 5.00 20.48
C ARG A 311 9.56 5.15 21.91
N LYS A 312 9.59 4.06 22.70
CA LYS A 312 10.13 4.08 24.07
C LYS A 312 11.62 4.43 24.10
N THR A 313 12.38 3.94 23.12
CA THR A 313 13.82 4.19 23.01
C THR A 313 14.11 5.67 22.77
N ILE A 314 13.34 6.32 21.88
CA ILE A 314 13.46 7.76 21.60
C ILE A 314 13.06 8.59 22.83
N SER A 315 11.96 8.24 23.50
CA SER A 315 11.52 8.97 24.70
C SER A 315 12.47 8.81 25.90
N GLY A 316 13.28 7.75 25.94
CA GLY A 316 14.27 7.50 27.00
C GLY A 316 15.68 8.01 26.69
N ALA A 317 15.97 8.43 25.44
CA ALA A 317 17.27 8.94 25.06
C ALA A 317 17.39 10.44 25.38
N SER A 318 18.45 10.82 26.09
CA SER A 318 18.86 12.24 26.23
C SER A 318 19.29 12.78 24.86
N PRO A 319 18.99 14.04 24.49
CA PRO A 319 19.02 14.54 23.10
C PRO A 319 20.39 14.67 22.42
N SER A 320 21.45 14.02 22.90
CA SER A 320 22.83 14.25 22.44
C SER A 320 23.34 13.31 21.35
N VAL A 321 22.59 12.29 20.94
CA VAL A 321 23.07 11.34 19.92
C VAL A 321 22.23 11.45 18.65
N LYS A 322 22.68 12.31 17.73
CA LYS A 322 22.15 12.35 16.36
C LYS A 322 22.41 10.98 15.70
N PRO A 323 21.38 10.26 15.24
CA PRO A 323 21.60 9.03 14.49
C PRO A 323 22.33 9.36 13.19
N LYS A 324 23.34 8.54 12.87
CA LYS A 324 24.08 8.63 11.62
C LYS A 324 23.09 8.45 10.47
N PRO A 325 23.08 9.31 9.44
CA PRO A 325 22.24 9.09 8.26
C PRO A 325 22.57 7.70 7.70
N ALA A 326 21.53 6.89 7.48
CA ALA A 326 21.67 5.64 6.76
C ALA A 326 22.11 6.00 5.34
N GLY A 327 23.42 5.95 5.09
CA GLY A 327 23.99 6.20 3.79
C GLY A 327 23.49 5.16 2.79
N GLY A 328 23.02 5.65 1.65
CA GLY A 328 23.04 4.91 0.39
C GLY A 328 21.87 3.95 0.16
N LEU A 329 20.73 4.51 -0.24
CA LEU A 329 19.82 3.80 -1.18
C LEU A 329 20.31 3.89 -2.63
N ASP A 330 21.50 4.44 -2.87
CA ASP A 330 22.13 4.58 -4.20
C ASP A 330 22.88 3.32 -4.68
N VAL A 331 22.88 2.22 -3.92
CA VAL A 331 23.59 0.98 -4.30
C VAL A 331 22.63 -0.19 -4.39
N PHE A 332 21.74 -0.14 -5.37
CA PHE A 332 21.28 -1.33 -6.07
C PHE A 332 21.89 -1.32 -7.49
N ASP A 333 23.22 -1.40 -7.55
CA ASP A 333 23.86 -1.96 -8.75
C ASP A 333 23.50 -3.45 -8.78
N ILE A 334 22.59 -3.82 -9.68
CA ILE A 334 22.39 -5.21 -10.09
C ILE A 334 23.59 -5.56 -10.97
N PRO A 335 24.50 -6.46 -10.56
CA PRO A 335 25.56 -6.90 -11.46
C PRO A 335 24.93 -7.87 -12.47
N GLY A 336 24.76 -7.42 -13.71
CA GLY A 336 24.46 -8.29 -14.85
C GLY A 336 23.01 -8.38 -15.30
N ALA A 337 22.34 -7.24 -15.49
CA ALA A 337 21.17 -7.12 -16.36
C ALA A 337 21.31 -5.88 -17.26
#